data_AF-A0A7Y9I5H5-F1
#
_entry.id   AF-A0A7Y9I5H5-F1
#
_cell.length_a   1.000
_cell.length_b   1.000
_cell.length_c   1.000
_cell.angle_alpha   90.00
_cell.angle_beta   90.00
_cell.angle_gamma   90.00
#
_symmetry.space_group_name_H-M   'P 1'
#
loop_
_entity.id
_entity.type
_entity.pdbx_description
1 polymer ?
#
loop_
_entity_poly.entity_id
_entity_poly.type
_entity_poly.pdbx_seq_one_letter_code
_entity_poly.pdbx_strand_id
1 'polypeptide(L)'
;MTTADLTHDYSPWSFYRRATDEEKKLQFEHQQRLLEQHPDWQLGEEVFLSPLAAVQCETLRMGKRSYVAAHAYLSQEVTLGDFCTVNAFTVVRGKITMGDAVRIGAHTSILGFNHTMADPDTWVFKQPTTSQGITIGTDVWIGSHVVIVDGVTIGDRAMIAAGAVVTRDVPAGAVVGGNPAKVIKWRVPALAQPPRDDLGTALTAFVARAKEQGPAVLASYWDEERQRYVDPMAGRLTVRADCDAIEIAQYLTGSTPLPWNAEQAVERLSRLQDAGSGLVPDLAADGTPQPAPTDVVAGGSYEILCVGYALDVLGAAFPHPIKAVSGLAPDRLTAMLDGLDWAGRAWGSGSMIDGIGTALLWDLRHPGADHDQAKLLLDTVIGWMVHNADPATGMWGRAETAGLLQVVNGFYRASRGTFAQFGLPVPYPERVIDTVLQHVRDRSLFAPVRQNACNVLDVAHPLWLAARQTSHRSDEVASVARTLLGDALGNWVDDQGFAFLAARPENAGLPKAVPGLQGTEMWLAIIWLLADLSGMSEAVGYRPRGVHRPEPALRLDRIP
;
A
#
# COMPACT_ATOMS: atom_id res chain seq x y z
N MET A 1 36.20 39.05 34.01
CA MET A 1 35.29 38.25 33.16
C MET A 1 35.50 36.80 33.54
N THR A 2 34.64 36.25 34.38
CA THR A 2 34.56 34.80 34.57
C THR A 2 34.11 34.22 33.23
N THR A 3 34.95 33.40 32.60
CA THR A 3 34.54 32.61 31.43
C THR A 3 33.37 31.74 31.88
N ALA A 4 32.21 31.90 31.24
CA ALA A 4 31.07 31.03 31.50
C ALA A 4 31.51 29.58 31.33
N ASP A 5 31.17 28.71 32.28
CA ASP A 5 31.49 27.29 32.18
C ASP A 5 30.59 26.66 31.11
N LEU A 6 31.16 26.40 29.93
CA LEU A 6 30.45 25.82 28.79
C LEU A 6 30.47 24.28 28.82
N THR A 7 30.90 23.66 29.92
CA THR A 7 31.02 22.20 30.04
C THR A 7 29.70 21.52 29.69
N HIS A 8 28.57 22.06 30.16
CA HIS A 8 27.26 21.46 29.91
C HIS A 8 26.74 21.67 28.49
N ASP A 9 27.12 22.74 27.81
CA ASP A 9 26.75 22.99 26.42
C ASP A 9 27.40 22.01 25.46
N TYR A 10 28.67 21.67 25.69
CA TYR A 10 29.40 20.69 24.89
C TYR A 10 29.24 19.25 25.41
N SER A 11 28.87 19.07 26.69
CA SER A 11 28.67 17.76 27.33
C SER A 11 27.30 17.61 28.03
N PRO A 12 26.18 17.82 27.31
CA PRO A 12 24.84 17.88 27.89
C PRO A 12 24.36 16.56 28.53
N TRP A 13 24.94 15.41 28.14
CA TRP A 13 24.67 14.09 28.75
C TRP A 13 25.04 14.00 30.25
N SER A 14 25.76 15.00 30.76
CA SER A 14 26.15 15.09 32.16
C SER A 14 25.29 16.08 32.96
N PHE A 15 24.55 16.97 32.29
CA PHE A 15 23.87 18.12 32.90
C PHE A 15 22.98 17.72 34.07
N TYR A 16 21.93 16.92 33.85
CA TYR A 16 20.99 16.56 34.91
C TYR A 16 21.62 15.75 36.06
N ARG A 17 22.81 15.16 35.86
CA ARG A 17 23.56 14.43 36.90
C ARG A 17 24.55 15.30 37.68
N ARG A 18 25.06 16.38 37.09
CA ARG A 18 26.20 17.15 37.62
C ARG A 18 25.92 18.63 37.84
N ALA A 19 24.94 19.18 37.14
CA ALA A 19 24.55 20.57 37.26
C ALA A 19 23.99 20.84 38.65
N THR A 20 24.34 22.01 39.17
CA THR A 20 23.74 22.61 40.37
C THR A 20 22.26 22.90 40.14
N ASP A 21 21.51 23.11 41.22
CA ASP A 21 20.09 23.45 41.12
C ASP A 21 19.86 24.83 40.48
N GLU A 22 20.83 25.75 40.63
CA GLU A 22 20.82 27.04 39.95
C GLU A 22 20.97 26.89 38.43
N GLU A 23 21.92 26.07 37.97
CA GLU A 23 22.08 25.79 36.53
C GLU A 23 20.85 25.11 35.93
N LYS A 24 20.25 24.15 36.64
CA LYS A 24 18.98 23.52 36.22
C LYS A 24 17.85 24.53 36.12
N LYS A 25 17.77 25.47 37.07
CA LYS A 25 16.79 26.56 37.05
C LYS A 25 17.00 27.48 35.85
N LEU A 26 18.24 27.90 35.58
CA LEU A 26 18.58 28.73 34.42
C LEU A 26 18.24 28.05 33.09
N GLN A 27 18.47 26.74 33.00
CA GLN A 27 18.13 25.99 31.81
C GLN A 27 16.61 25.87 31.62
N PHE A 28 15.86 25.66 32.70
CA PHE A 28 14.40 25.67 32.66
C PHE A 28 13.86 27.05 32.22
N GLU A 29 14.38 28.14 32.78
CA GLU A 29 14.01 29.51 32.38
C GLU A 29 14.34 29.81 30.91
N HIS A 30 15.44 29.26 30.39
CA HIS A 30 15.77 29.35 28.97
C HIS A 30 14.72 28.65 28.10
N GLN A 31 14.32 27.43 28.48
CA GLN A 31 13.31 26.64 27.76
C GLN A 31 11.93 27.30 27.78
N GLN A 32 11.50 27.84 28.92
CA GLN A 32 10.22 28.54 29.00
C GLN A 32 10.19 29.76 28.08
N ARG A 33 11.27 30.57 28.05
CA ARG A 33 11.37 31.70 27.11
C ARG A 33 11.28 31.27 25.64
N LEU A 34 11.84 30.13 25.28
CA LEU A 34 11.72 29.60 23.92
C LEU A 34 10.28 29.17 23.60
N LEU A 35 9.61 28.48 24.53
CA LEU A 35 8.22 28.06 24.36
C LEU A 35 7.24 29.23 24.27
N GLU A 36 7.50 30.32 25.00
CA GLU A 36 6.73 31.57 24.88
C GLU A 36 6.87 32.22 23.49
N GLN A 37 8.05 32.11 22.88
CA GLN A 37 8.34 32.66 21.55
C GLN A 37 7.86 31.75 20.41
N HIS A 38 7.70 30.46 20.68
CA HIS A 38 7.40 29.42 19.69
C HIS A 38 6.26 28.49 20.17
N PRO A 39 4.99 28.87 19.95
CA PRO A 39 3.83 28.14 20.51
C PRO A 39 3.66 26.71 19.95
N ASP A 40 4.20 26.42 18.78
CA ASP A 40 4.14 25.08 18.16
C ASP A 40 5.25 24.13 18.65
N TRP A 41 6.11 24.58 19.56
CA TRP A 41 7.19 23.77 20.12
C TRP A 41 6.72 22.98 21.35
N GLN A 42 7.26 21.77 21.50
CA GLN A 42 6.98 20.89 22.63
C GLN A 42 8.26 20.26 23.13
N LEU A 43 8.54 20.44 24.43
CA LEU A 43 9.71 19.90 25.10
C LEU A 43 9.26 18.97 26.24
N GLY A 44 9.77 17.74 26.23
CA GLY A 44 9.54 16.76 27.29
C GLY A 44 10.37 17.03 28.56
N GLU A 45 10.19 16.16 29.55
CA GLU A 45 10.91 16.21 30.81
C GLU A 45 12.42 16.04 30.62
N GLU A 46 13.24 16.76 31.41
CA GLU A 46 14.70 16.66 31.39
C GLU A 46 15.33 16.84 29.98
N VAL A 47 14.72 17.66 29.12
CA VAL A 47 15.34 18.08 27.87
C VAL A 47 16.48 19.07 28.15
N PHE A 48 17.58 19.03 27.40
CA PHE A 48 18.59 20.09 27.43
C PHE A 48 18.73 20.73 26.05
N LEU A 49 18.62 22.05 25.97
CA LEU A 49 18.82 22.81 24.74
C LEU A 49 19.90 23.86 25.02
N SER A 50 21.06 23.73 24.40
CA SER A 50 22.16 24.67 24.60
C SER A 50 21.78 26.08 24.10
N PRO A 51 22.00 27.15 24.88
CA PRO A 51 21.87 28.53 24.39
C PRO A 51 22.82 28.87 23.23
N LEU A 52 23.83 28.03 22.97
CA LEU A 52 24.77 28.15 21.84
C LEU A 52 24.30 27.40 20.59
N ALA A 53 23.18 26.67 20.64
CA ALA A 53 22.59 26.03 19.47
C ALA A 53 21.76 27.05 18.67
N ALA A 54 21.82 26.95 17.35
CA ALA A 54 20.95 27.71 16.46
C ALA A 54 19.68 26.88 16.19
N VAL A 55 18.57 27.21 16.84
CA VAL A 55 17.30 26.50 16.65
C VAL A 55 16.31 27.45 15.98
N GLN A 56 15.99 27.16 14.72
CA GLN A 56 15.12 27.95 13.84
C GLN A 56 14.02 27.05 13.26
N CYS A 57 13.47 26.17 14.09
CA CYS A 57 12.40 25.27 13.69
C CYS A 57 11.05 26.01 13.62
N GLU A 58 10.27 25.73 12.58
CA GLU A 58 8.86 26.07 12.52
C GLU A 58 8.10 25.21 13.53
N THR A 59 8.37 23.90 13.54
CA THR A 59 7.88 22.97 14.56
C THR A 59 9.05 22.19 15.16
N LEU A 60 9.10 22.16 16.49
CA LEU A 60 10.08 21.37 17.24
C LEU A 60 9.37 20.52 18.28
N ARG A 61 9.57 19.21 18.22
CA ARG A 61 9.14 18.28 19.26
C ARG A 61 10.35 17.54 19.79
N MET A 62 10.56 17.59 21.10
CA MET A 62 11.62 16.87 21.78
C MET A 62 11.02 16.00 22.88
N GLY A 63 11.17 14.68 22.76
CA GLY A 63 10.84 13.74 23.83
C GLY A 63 11.74 13.90 25.06
N LYS A 64 11.39 13.21 26.14
CA LYS A 64 12.06 13.37 27.43
C LYS A 64 13.53 12.96 27.35
N ARG A 65 14.38 13.58 28.17
CA ARG A 65 15.81 13.24 28.30
C ARG A 65 16.58 13.32 26.98
N SER A 66 16.09 14.15 26.06
CA SER A 66 16.74 14.47 24.79
C SER A 66 17.58 15.73 24.90
N TYR A 67 18.65 15.86 24.12
CA TYR A 67 19.46 17.08 24.14
C TYR A 67 19.93 17.57 22.77
N VAL A 68 20.14 18.89 22.70
CA VAL A 68 20.80 19.61 21.61
C VAL A 68 22.01 20.34 22.18
N ALA A 69 23.21 19.96 21.73
CA ALA A 69 24.48 20.51 22.19
C ALA A 69 24.85 21.84 21.48
N ALA A 70 25.90 22.49 21.97
CA ALA A 70 26.45 23.73 21.44
C ALA A 70 26.65 23.69 19.92
N HIS A 71 26.28 24.77 19.24
CA HIS A 71 26.50 24.97 17.80
C HIS A 71 25.83 23.95 16.86
N ALA A 72 24.95 23.10 17.37
CA ALA A 72 24.02 22.40 16.51
C ALA A 72 23.09 23.40 15.80
N TYR A 73 22.75 23.14 14.54
CA TYR A 73 21.81 23.94 13.77
C TYR A 73 20.58 23.11 13.39
N LEU A 74 19.42 23.49 13.90
CA LEU A 74 18.13 22.84 13.62
C LEU A 74 17.21 23.85 12.91
N SER A 75 16.53 23.44 11.84
CA SER A 75 15.56 24.31 11.14
C SER A 75 14.41 23.52 10.50
N GLN A 76 13.27 24.20 10.29
CA GLN A 76 12.03 23.65 9.70
C GLN A 76 11.27 22.70 10.65
N GLU A 77 10.93 21.48 10.23
CA GLU A 77 10.10 20.54 10.99
C GLU A 77 10.95 19.42 11.60
N VAL A 78 11.18 19.45 12.91
CA VAL A 78 12.03 18.46 13.59
C VAL A 78 11.30 17.80 14.74
N THR A 79 11.16 16.48 14.68
CA THR A 79 10.62 15.66 15.77
C THR A 79 11.69 14.67 16.25
N LEU A 80 12.00 14.74 17.53
CA LEU A 80 12.90 13.86 18.27
C LEU A 80 12.08 13.09 19.31
N GLY A 81 12.18 11.76 19.31
CA GLY A 81 11.60 10.92 20.37
C GLY A 81 12.30 11.11 21.72
N ASP A 82 12.03 10.20 22.65
CA ASP A 82 12.65 10.17 23.97
C ASP A 82 14.13 9.78 23.86
N PHE A 83 14.99 10.27 24.75
CA PHE A 83 16.40 9.88 24.89
C PHE A 83 17.30 10.14 23.67
N CYS A 84 16.95 11.11 22.83
CA CYS A 84 17.69 11.45 21.61
C CYS A 84 18.84 12.43 21.86
N THR A 85 19.85 12.40 21.01
CA THR A 85 21.02 13.29 21.14
C THR A 85 21.44 13.90 19.83
N VAL A 86 21.53 15.23 19.82
CA VAL A 86 22.14 16.02 18.75
C VAL A 86 23.44 16.62 19.27
N ASN A 87 24.59 16.06 18.87
CA ASN A 87 25.89 16.53 19.33
C ASN A 87 26.36 17.80 18.61
N ALA A 88 27.42 18.40 19.15
CA ALA A 88 27.93 19.69 18.71
C ALA A 88 28.20 19.73 17.20
N PHE A 89 27.94 20.89 16.59
CA PHE A 89 28.13 21.16 15.16
C PHE A 89 27.32 20.27 14.21
N THR A 90 26.31 19.57 14.70
CA THR A 90 25.37 18.81 13.86
C THR A 90 24.39 19.74 13.18
N VAL A 91 24.11 19.50 11.90
CA VAL A 91 23.11 20.22 11.11
C VAL A 91 21.93 19.30 10.85
N VAL A 92 20.72 19.71 11.24
CA VAL A 92 19.46 19.00 11.01
C VAL A 92 18.48 19.96 10.36
N ARG A 93 18.19 19.76 9.07
CA ARG A 93 17.35 20.69 8.29
C ARG A 93 16.42 19.90 7.39
N GLY A 94 15.19 20.35 7.21
CA GLY A 94 14.19 19.60 6.45
C GLY A 94 13.03 19.13 7.34
N LYS A 95 12.19 18.27 6.77
CA LYS A 95 11.21 17.49 7.54
C LYS A 95 11.87 16.23 8.10
N ILE A 96 12.16 16.21 9.40
CA ILE A 96 12.91 15.14 10.05
C ILE A 96 12.09 14.54 11.20
N THR A 97 11.93 13.22 11.18
CA THR A 97 11.29 12.47 12.29
C THR A 97 12.22 11.39 12.79
N MET A 98 12.44 11.36 14.10
CA MET A 98 13.28 10.38 14.78
C MET A 98 12.49 9.68 15.87
N GLY A 99 12.62 8.36 15.96
CA GLY A 99 12.12 7.55 17.07
C GLY A 99 12.92 7.78 18.36
N ASP A 100 12.80 6.86 19.30
CA ASP A 100 13.46 6.98 20.60
C ASP A 100 14.93 6.55 20.54
N ALA A 101 15.73 7.03 21.50
CA ALA A 101 17.11 6.61 21.74
C ALA A 101 18.08 6.82 20.57
N VAL A 102 17.79 7.77 19.66
CA VAL A 102 18.69 8.08 18.53
C VAL A 102 19.92 8.84 19.01
N ARG A 103 21.11 8.38 18.60
CA ARG A 103 22.40 8.95 18.99
C ARG A 103 23.14 9.53 17.80
N ILE A 104 23.20 10.86 17.68
CA ILE A 104 23.88 11.53 16.57
C ILE A 104 25.24 12.05 17.00
N GLY A 105 26.30 11.60 16.33
CA GLY A 105 27.67 12.06 16.51
C GLY A 105 27.89 13.48 15.98
N ALA A 106 28.91 14.15 16.51
CA ALA A 106 29.23 15.53 16.15
C ALA A 106 29.49 15.71 14.65
N HIS A 107 29.30 16.93 14.15
CA HIS A 107 29.54 17.30 12.75
C HIS A 107 28.72 16.50 11.70
N THR A 108 27.60 15.90 12.11
CA THR A 108 26.70 15.19 11.18
C THR A 108 25.80 16.17 10.44
N SER A 109 25.47 15.88 9.18
CA SER A 109 24.51 16.65 8.37
C SER A 109 23.33 15.77 7.97
N ILE A 110 22.13 16.13 8.43
CA ILE A 110 20.86 15.46 8.10
C ILE A 110 20.01 16.46 7.33
N LEU A 111 19.83 16.21 6.02
CA LEU A 111 19.28 17.18 5.08
C LEU A 111 18.03 16.61 4.39
N GLY A 112 16.86 16.83 5.00
CA GLY A 112 15.54 16.39 4.51
C GLY A 112 14.94 17.33 3.47
N PHE A 113 15.77 17.93 2.63
CA PHE A 113 15.39 18.69 1.45
C PHE A 113 16.55 18.65 0.43
N ASN A 114 16.27 18.91 -0.84
CA ASN A 114 17.29 18.94 -1.89
C ASN A 114 17.00 20.00 -2.95
N HIS A 115 18.01 20.40 -3.72
CA HIS A 115 17.85 21.22 -4.91
C HIS A 115 17.65 20.33 -6.13
N THR A 116 16.66 20.64 -6.97
CA THR A 116 16.52 19.96 -8.26
C THR A 116 17.56 20.47 -9.26
N MET A 117 17.99 19.58 -10.15
CA MET A 117 18.92 19.86 -11.26
C MET A 117 18.43 19.21 -12.56
N ALA A 118 17.12 18.98 -12.67
CA ALA A 118 16.53 18.19 -13.75
C ALA A 118 16.46 18.98 -15.06
N ASP A 119 16.33 20.30 -14.99
CA ASP A 119 16.30 21.18 -16.17
C ASP A 119 17.71 21.77 -16.42
N PRO A 120 18.41 21.36 -17.49
CA PRO A 120 19.74 21.88 -17.82
C PRO A 120 19.72 23.33 -18.32
N ASP A 121 18.58 23.83 -18.79
CA ASP A 121 18.44 25.19 -19.35
C ASP A 121 18.09 26.23 -18.27
N THR A 122 17.64 25.77 -17.10
CA THR A 122 17.37 26.62 -15.94
C THR A 122 18.55 26.65 -14.98
N TRP A 123 19.03 27.86 -14.69
CA TRP A 123 20.08 28.09 -13.69
C TRP A 123 19.70 27.47 -12.33
N VAL A 124 20.66 26.76 -11.69
CA VAL A 124 20.43 25.96 -10.49
C VAL A 124 19.70 26.74 -9.36
N PHE A 125 20.03 28.02 -9.13
CA PHE A 125 19.38 28.80 -8.06
C PHE A 125 17.90 29.12 -8.35
N LYS A 126 17.44 28.97 -9.59
CA LYS A 126 16.03 29.13 -10.00
C LYS A 126 15.28 27.80 -10.04
N GLN A 127 15.98 26.67 -9.93
CA GLN A 127 15.34 25.37 -9.92
C GLN A 127 14.64 25.13 -8.56
N PRO A 128 13.47 24.46 -8.55
CA PRO A 128 12.73 24.21 -7.33
C PRO A 128 13.49 23.29 -6.36
N THR A 129 13.11 23.32 -5.09
CA THR A 129 13.58 22.37 -4.07
C THR A 129 12.61 21.22 -3.90
N THR A 130 13.09 20.03 -3.54
CA THR A 130 12.28 18.91 -3.03
C THR A 130 12.40 18.82 -1.51
N SER A 131 11.37 18.27 -0.87
CA SER A 131 11.37 17.94 0.56
C SER A 131 10.59 16.64 0.75
N GLN A 132 11.28 15.51 0.57
CA GLN A 132 10.70 14.19 0.86
C GLN A 132 10.73 13.90 2.37
N GLY A 133 11.71 14.49 3.07
CA GLY A 133 11.96 14.30 4.49
C GLY A 133 12.82 13.07 4.77
N ILE A 134 13.23 12.93 6.03
CA ILE A 134 14.05 11.81 6.52
C ILE A 134 13.36 11.20 7.74
N THR A 135 13.24 9.87 7.74
CA THR A 135 12.72 9.11 8.88
C THR A 135 13.84 8.28 9.50
N ILE A 136 14.01 8.37 10.82
CA ILE A 136 15.00 7.62 11.58
C ILE A 136 14.26 6.81 12.66
N GLY A 137 14.45 5.50 12.65
CA GLY A 137 13.84 4.57 13.61
C GLY A 137 14.41 4.71 15.03
N THR A 138 13.99 3.79 15.90
CA THR A 138 14.37 3.75 17.32
C THR A 138 15.71 3.04 17.55
N ASP A 139 16.49 3.47 18.54
CA ASP A 139 17.82 2.90 18.92
C ASP A 139 18.87 2.95 17.79
N VAL A 140 18.83 4.00 16.98
CA VAL A 140 19.79 4.23 15.89
C VAL A 140 21.03 4.96 16.40
N TRP A 141 22.22 4.48 16.00
CA TRP A 141 23.47 5.20 16.23
C TRP A 141 24.04 5.75 14.93
N ILE A 142 24.25 7.06 14.88
CA ILE A 142 24.81 7.79 13.75
C ILE A 142 26.17 8.30 14.18
N GLY A 143 27.24 7.79 13.57
CA GLY A 143 28.61 8.21 13.85
C GLY A 143 28.86 9.68 13.49
N SER A 144 29.96 10.23 13.96
CA SER A 144 30.35 11.61 13.63
C SER A 144 30.66 11.78 12.14
N HIS A 145 30.51 13.00 11.62
CA HIS A 145 30.78 13.33 10.21
C HIS A 145 29.96 12.53 9.19
N VAL A 146 28.74 12.10 9.54
CA VAL A 146 27.84 11.44 8.61
C VAL A 146 27.06 12.48 7.79
N VAL A 147 26.72 12.15 6.55
CA VAL A 147 25.77 12.91 5.72
C VAL A 147 24.58 12.00 5.37
N ILE A 148 23.35 12.46 5.60
CA ILE A 148 22.10 11.79 5.21
C ILE A 148 21.31 12.73 4.32
N VAL A 149 20.93 12.27 3.13
CA VAL A 149 20.23 13.07 2.11
C VAL A 149 18.72 12.85 2.12
N ASP A 150 18.00 13.76 1.47
CA ASP A 150 16.53 13.79 1.38
C ASP A 150 15.93 12.46 0.89
N GLY A 151 14.82 12.04 1.49
CA GLY A 151 14.07 10.83 1.14
C GLY A 151 14.56 9.54 1.80
N VAL A 152 15.63 9.57 2.61
CA VAL A 152 16.18 8.38 3.26
C VAL A 152 15.36 7.97 4.50
N THR A 153 15.09 6.67 4.61
CA THR A 153 14.59 6.01 5.82
C THR A 153 15.68 5.15 6.45
N ILE A 154 15.96 5.35 7.74
CA ILE A 154 16.86 4.51 8.54
C ILE A 154 16.02 3.68 9.50
N GLY A 155 16.06 2.36 9.38
CA GLY A 155 15.31 1.44 10.23
C GLY A 155 15.85 1.33 11.66
N ASP A 156 15.02 0.80 12.56
CA ASP A 156 15.34 0.63 13.98
C ASP A 156 16.66 -0.11 14.21
N ARG A 157 17.39 0.26 15.26
CA ARG A 157 18.64 -0.39 15.70
C ARG A 157 19.80 -0.31 14.70
N ALA A 158 19.65 0.41 13.59
CA ALA A 158 20.70 0.59 12.60
C ALA A 158 21.90 1.38 13.16
N MET A 159 23.06 1.16 12.56
CA MET A 159 24.29 1.89 12.88
C MET A 159 24.90 2.48 11.61
N ILE A 160 25.12 3.79 11.61
CA ILE A 160 25.77 4.50 10.51
C ILE A 160 27.20 4.79 10.94
N ALA A 161 28.17 4.18 10.28
CA ALA A 161 29.59 4.39 10.59
C ALA A 161 29.98 5.85 10.35
N ALA A 162 30.93 6.35 11.14
CA ALA A 162 31.46 7.69 11.00
C ALA A 162 31.96 7.96 9.57
N GLY A 163 31.75 9.18 9.05
CA GLY A 163 32.16 9.57 7.70
C GLY A 163 31.30 9.02 6.57
N ALA A 164 30.19 8.30 6.85
CA ALA A 164 29.35 7.72 5.82
C ALA A 164 28.46 8.77 5.11
N VAL A 165 28.19 8.56 3.82
CA VAL A 165 27.22 9.35 3.04
C VAL A 165 26.06 8.43 2.66
N VAL A 166 24.93 8.57 3.36
CA VAL A 166 23.74 7.73 3.22
C VAL A 166 22.84 8.33 2.14
N THR A 167 22.76 7.64 1.00
CA THR A 167 21.99 8.07 -0.18
C THR A 167 20.80 7.15 -0.49
N ARG A 168 20.55 6.13 0.34
CA ARG A 168 19.48 5.14 0.20
C ARG A 168 19.06 4.67 1.58
N ASP A 169 17.87 4.07 1.66
CA ASP A 169 17.33 3.51 2.90
C ASP A 169 18.29 2.51 3.55
N VAL A 170 18.31 2.55 4.88
CA VAL A 170 19.13 1.67 5.72
C VAL A 170 18.20 0.69 6.42
N PRO A 171 18.32 -0.63 6.19
CA PRO A 171 17.48 -1.61 6.86
C PRO A 171 17.66 -1.58 8.39
N ALA A 172 16.60 -1.96 9.11
CA ALA A 172 16.66 -2.10 10.57
C ALA A 172 17.76 -3.08 10.99
N GLY A 173 18.59 -2.70 11.95
CA GLY A 173 19.70 -3.50 12.46
C GLY A 173 20.95 -3.56 11.57
N ALA A 174 20.92 -2.94 10.38
CA ALA A 174 22.09 -2.89 9.51
C ALA A 174 23.16 -1.95 10.07
N VAL A 175 24.43 -2.32 9.86
CA VAL A 175 25.59 -1.44 10.04
C VAL A 175 26.05 -1.03 8.66
N VAL A 176 25.96 0.26 8.32
CA VAL A 176 26.36 0.80 7.01
C VAL A 176 27.55 1.74 7.13
N GLY A 177 28.33 1.89 6.07
CA GLY A 177 29.39 2.90 6.00
C GLY A 177 29.94 3.10 4.59
N GLY A 178 30.75 4.14 4.41
CA GLY A 178 31.33 4.54 3.11
C GLY A 178 30.57 5.68 2.42
N ASN A 179 31.06 6.09 1.26
CA ASN A 179 30.47 7.11 0.40
C ASN A 179 30.39 6.60 -1.07
N PRO A 180 29.20 6.20 -1.57
CA PRO A 180 27.94 6.08 -0.83
C PRO A 180 27.98 4.93 0.18
N ALA A 181 27.16 5.05 1.23
CA ALA A 181 27.09 4.06 2.30
C ALA A 181 26.57 2.72 1.79
N LYS A 182 27.22 1.64 2.21
CA LYS A 182 26.84 0.25 1.93
C LYS A 182 26.75 -0.53 3.23
N VAL A 183 25.95 -1.61 3.24
CA VAL A 183 25.90 -2.54 4.37
C VAL A 183 27.27 -3.20 4.55
N ILE A 184 27.84 -3.07 5.75
CA ILE A 184 29.11 -3.66 6.16
C ILE A 184 28.86 -4.97 6.92
N LYS A 185 27.90 -4.94 7.84
CA LYS A 185 27.48 -6.09 8.68
C LYS A 185 26.10 -5.82 9.27
N TRP A 186 25.60 -6.77 10.05
CA TRP A 186 24.36 -6.65 10.81
C TRP A 186 24.65 -6.63 12.31
N ARG A 187 24.08 -5.68 13.05
CA ARG A 187 24.24 -5.52 14.52
C ARG A 187 23.36 -6.52 15.27
N VAL A 188 22.12 -6.65 14.81
CA VAL A 188 21.17 -7.68 15.20
C VAL A 188 20.89 -8.52 13.95
N PRO A 189 20.51 -9.81 14.05
CA PRO A 189 19.93 -10.50 12.90
C PRO A 189 18.87 -9.59 12.31
N ALA A 190 18.86 -9.41 10.98
CA ALA A 190 17.79 -8.65 10.33
C ALA A 190 16.46 -9.10 10.95
N LEU A 191 15.58 -8.16 11.35
CA LEU A 191 14.20 -8.52 11.69
C LEU A 191 13.74 -9.45 10.58
N ALA A 192 13.49 -10.72 10.92
CA ALA A 192 13.54 -11.84 9.97
C ALA A 192 12.82 -11.45 8.68
N GLN A 193 13.59 -10.99 7.70
CA GLN A 193 13.20 -11.11 6.33
C GLN A 193 13.61 -12.53 6.01
N PRO A 194 12.67 -13.39 5.59
CA PRO A 194 13.04 -14.70 5.09
C PRO A 194 14.19 -14.51 4.09
N PRO A 195 15.40 -15.06 4.33
CA PRO A 195 16.46 -15.05 3.34
C PRO A 195 15.90 -15.40 1.96
N ARG A 196 16.40 -14.77 0.89
CA ARG A 196 15.91 -15.03 -0.47
C ARG A 196 15.94 -16.53 -0.84
N ASP A 197 16.78 -17.31 -0.15
CA ASP A 197 16.93 -18.76 -0.30
C ASP A 197 15.92 -19.58 0.53
N ASP A 198 15.21 -18.99 1.51
CA ASP A 198 14.13 -19.65 2.26
C ASP A 198 12.71 -19.23 1.84
N LEU A 199 12.53 -18.08 1.18
CA LEU A 199 11.19 -17.60 0.82
C LEU A 199 10.46 -18.56 -0.13
N GLY A 200 11.17 -19.16 -1.08
CA GLY A 200 10.61 -20.20 -1.96
C GLY A 200 10.20 -21.45 -1.18
N THR A 201 10.97 -21.82 -0.15
CA THR A 201 10.63 -22.94 0.74
C THR A 201 9.41 -22.61 1.61
N ALA A 202 9.37 -21.40 2.18
CA ALA A 202 8.25 -20.90 2.97
C ALA A 202 6.97 -20.82 2.14
N LEU A 203 7.06 -20.34 0.89
CA LEU A 203 5.95 -20.31 -0.06
C LEU A 203 5.45 -21.73 -0.35
N THR A 204 6.34 -22.67 -0.63
CA THR A 204 5.99 -24.07 -0.89
C THR A 204 5.29 -24.71 0.32
N ALA A 205 5.83 -24.48 1.52
CA ALA A 205 5.26 -24.99 2.76
C ALA A 205 3.89 -24.37 3.06
N PHE A 206 3.75 -23.06 2.86
CA PHE A 206 2.47 -22.36 2.97
C PHE A 206 1.44 -22.92 2.00
N VAL A 207 1.78 -23.10 0.72
CA VAL A 207 0.85 -23.61 -0.29
C VAL A 207 0.37 -25.01 0.08
N ALA A 208 1.29 -25.89 0.50
CA ALA A 208 0.93 -27.24 0.94
C ALA A 208 -0.08 -27.19 2.11
N ARG A 209 0.23 -26.39 3.14
CA ARG A 209 -0.65 -26.18 4.30
C ARG A 209 -2.01 -25.59 3.90
N ALA A 210 -2.04 -24.56 3.06
CA ALA A 210 -3.26 -23.92 2.62
C ALA A 210 -4.15 -24.88 1.81
N LYS A 211 -3.56 -25.71 0.94
CA LYS A 211 -4.29 -26.74 0.18
C LYS A 211 -4.85 -27.84 1.08
N GLU A 212 -4.07 -28.30 2.05
CA GLU A 212 -4.52 -29.29 3.05
C GLU A 212 -5.71 -28.76 3.87
N GLN A 213 -5.64 -27.51 4.32
CA GLN A 213 -6.66 -26.89 5.16
C GLN A 213 -7.84 -26.28 4.39
N GLY A 214 -7.74 -26.13 3.07
CA GLY A 214 -8.75 -25.49 2.22
C GLY A 214 -10.19 -26.01 2.45
N PRO A 215 -10.44 -27.33 2.51
CA PRO A 215 -11.76 -27.86 2.85
C PRO A 215 -12.28 -27.42 4.22
N ALA A 216 -11.42 -27.37 5.24
CA ALA A 216 -11.79 -26.94 6.59
C ALA A 216 -12.09 -25.43 6.66
N VAL A 217 -11.30 -24.62 5.94
CA VAL A 217 -11.55 -23.18 5.77
C VAL A 217 -12.93 -22.95 5.17
N LEU A 218 -13.23 -23.58 4.02
CA LEU A 218 -14.53 -23.42 3.35
C LEU A 218 -15.71 -23.89 4.22
N ALA A 219 -15.56 -25.02 4.90
CA ALA A 219 -16.59 -25.56 5.78
C ALA A 219 -16.90 -24.62 6.97
N SER A 220 -15.88 -23.91 7.48
CA SER A 220 -16.04 -22.96 8.60
C SER A 220 -16.90 -21.74 8.26
N TYR A 221 -17.09 -21.46 6.97
CA TYR A 221 -17.87 -20.33 6.46
C TYR A 221 -19.18 -20.75 5.79
N TRP A 222 -19.55 -22.04 5.89
CA TRP A 222 -20.84 -22.53 5.43
C TRP A 222 -21.92 -22.33 6.49
N ASP A 223 -23.03 -21.71 6.11
CA ASP A 223 -24.22 -21.55 6.96
C ASP A 223 -25.28 -22.58 6.56
N GLU A 224 -25.48 -23.59 7.41
CA GLU A 224 -26.44 -24.68 7.17
C GLU A 224 -27.90 -24.22 7.18
N GLU A 225 -28.25 -23.20 7.97
CA GLU A 225 -29.64 -22.71 8.01
C GLU A 225 -29.98 -21.96 6.72
N ARG A 226 -29.04 -21.15 6.25
CA ARG A 226 -29.22 -20.30 5.07
C ARG A 226 -28.84 -21.01 3.77
N GLN A 227 -28.16 -22.15 3.85
CA GLN A 227 -27.65 -22.91 2.71
C GLN A 227 -26.79 -22.06 1.76
N ARG A 228 -25.89 -21.23 2.34
CA ARG A 228 -24.97 -20.31 1.63
C ARG A 228 -23.68 -20.08 2.41
N TYR A 229 -22.68 -19.52 1.73
CA TYR A 229 -21.47 -19.07 2.41
C TYR A 229 -21.67 -17.69 3.04
N VAL A 230 -20.99 -17.47 4.17
CA VAL A 230 -21.04 -16.22 4.92
C VAL A 230 -19.63 -15.72 5.21
N ASP A 231 -19.47 -14.40 5.16
CA ASP A 231 -18.21 -13.75 5.52
C ASP A 231 -18.40 -12.93 6.81
N PRO A 232 -17.65 -13.21 7.89
CA PRO A 232 -17.77 -12.46 9.15
C PRO A 232 -17.51 -10.96 9.00
N MET A 233 -16.64 -10.56 8.07
CA MET A 233 -16.29 -9.15 7.83
C MET A 233 -17.44 -8.39 7.18
N ALA A 234 -18.26 -9.06 6.35
CA ALA A 234 -19.37 -8.40 5.66
C ALA A 234 -20.47 -7.94 6.63
N GLY A 235 -20.65 -8.64 7.76
CA GLY A 235 -21.69 -8.33 8.75
C GLY A 235 -23.13 -8.47 8.26
N ARG A 236 -23.32 -8.93 7.01
CA ARG A 236 -24.59 -9.19 6.33
C ARG A 236 -24.40 -10.27 5.28
N LEU A 237 -25.49 -10.83 4.77
CA LEU A 237 -25.43 -11.73 3.63
C LEU A 237 -25.03 -10.96 2.37
N THR A 238 -24.17 -11.59 1.58
CA THR A 238 -23.71 -11.07 0.30
C THR A 238 -23.66 -12.19 -0.73
N VAL A 239 -23.86 -11.85 -2.00
CA VAL A 239 -23.54 -12.79 -3.09
C VAL A 239 -22.02 -13.00 -3.21
N ARG A 240 -21.22 -12.01 -2.80
CA ARG A 240 -19.76 -12.08 -2.80
C ARG A 240 -19.22 -13.29 -2.03
N ALA A 241 -19.75 -13.59 -0.85
CA ALA A 241 -19.26 -14.71 -0.03
C ALA A 241 -19.31 -16.05 -0.80
N ASP A 242 -20.37 -16.29 -1.58
CA ASP A 242 -20.48 -17.47 -2.43
C ASP A 242 -19.43 -17.47 -3.55
N CYS A 243 -19.21 -16.31 -4.17
CA CYS A 243 -18.24 -16.15 -5.26
C CYS A 243 -16.81 -16.37 -4.75
N ASP A 244 -16.46 -15.77 -3.61
CA ASP A 244 -15.15 -15.91 -2.97
C ASP A 244 -14.92 -17.39 -2.58
N ALA A 245 -15.93 -18.10 -2.07
CA ALA A 245 -15.83 -19.54 -1.79
C ALA A 245 -15.57 -20.40 -3.04
N ILE A 246 -16.21 -20.06 -4.18
CA ILE A 246 -15.97 -20.72 -5.47
C ILE A 246 -14.52 -20.52 -5.93
N GLU A 247 -14.02 -19.29 -5.83
CA GLU A 247 -12.65 -18.96 -6.21
C GLU A 247 -11.62 -19.66 -5.30
N ILE A 248 -11.82 -19.62 -3.97
CA ILE A 248 -10.95 -20.29 -2.99
C ILE A 248 -10.91 -21.80 -3.23
N ALA A 249 -12.05 -22.45 -3.47
CA ALA A 249 -12.08 -23.87 -3.78
C ALA A 249 -11.33 -24.18 -5.07
N GLN A 250 -11.48 -23.34 -6.10
CA GLN A 250 -10.70 -23.49 -7.32
C GLN A 250 -9.19 -23.35 -7.08
N TYR A 251 -8.76 -22.48 -6.16
CA TYR A 251 -7.34 -22.27 -5.82
C TYR A 251 -6.76 -23.44 -5.01
N LEU A 252 -7.49 -23.90 -3.99
CA LEU A 252 -6.94 -24.82 -2.99
C LEU A 252 -7.24 -26.29 -3.30
N THR A 253 -8.41 -26.60 -3.86
CA THR A 253 -8.85 -27.98 -4.13
C THR A 253 -9.01 -28.28 -5.62
N GLY A 254 -9.11 -27.25 -6.47
CA GLY A 254 -9.38 -27.41 -7.89
C GLY A 254 -10.79 -27.91 -8.19
N SER A 255 -11.74 -27.69 -7.28
CA SER A 255 -13.13 -28.17 -7.36
C SER A 255 -14.13 -27.07 -6.98
N THR A 256 -15.42 -27.34 -7.15
CA THR A 256 -16.51 -26.54 -6.58
C THR A 256 -16.54 -26.69 -5.05
N PRO A 257 -16.89 -25.64 -4.29
CA PRO A 257 -16.96 -25.72 -2.83
C PRO A 257 -18.19 -26.54 -2.37
N LEU A 258 -17.98 -27.44 -1.40
CA LEU A 258 -19.03 -28.29 -0.84
C LEU A 258 -19.92 -27.52 0.15
N PRO A 259 -21.25 -27.72 0.13
CA PRO A 259 -21.93 -28.90 -0.39
C PRO A 259 -22.43 -28.77 -1.84
N TRP A 260 -22.16 -27.68 -2.54
CA TRP A 260 -22.61 -27.52 -3.91
C TRP A 260 -21.80 -28.36 -4.89
N ASN A 261 -22.50 -28.86 -5.92
CA ASN A 261 -21.86 -29.23 -7.17
C ASN A 261 -21.85 -28.05 -8.15
N ALA A 262 -21.08 -28.17 -9.24
CA ALA A 262 -20.91 -27.09 -10.22
C ALA A 262 -22.25 -26.62 -10.83
N GLU A 263 -23.15 -27.55 -11.16
CA GLU A 263 -24.45 -27.24 -11.75
C GLU A 263 -25.33 -26.42 -10.78
N GLN A 264 -25.37 -26.82 -9.51
CA GLN A 264 -26.10 -26.10 -8.46
C GLN A 264 -25.54 -24.70 -8.22
N ALA A 265 -24.22 -24.55 -8.22
CA ALA A 265 -23.57 -23.24 -8.08
C ALA A 265 -23.92 -22.34 -9.27
N VAL A 266 -23.83 -22.86 -10.50
CA VAL A 266 -24.21 -22.14 -11.73
C VAL A 266 -25.69 -21.74 -11.70
N GLU A 267 -26.58 -22.66 -11.36
CA GLU A 267 -28.02 -22.42 -11.30
C GLU A 267 -28.37 -21.32 -10.28
N ARG A 268 -27.75 -21.36 -9.10
CA ARG A 268 -27.94 -20.36 -8.04
C ARG A 268 -27.48 -18.97 -8.47
N LEU A 269 -26.26 -18.86 -8.98
CA LEU A 269 -25.70 -17.59 -9.41
C LEU A 269 -26.44 -17.01 -10.63
N SER A 270 -26.76 -17.84 -11.62
CA SER A 270 -27.44 -17.40 -12.85
C SER A 270 -28.85 -16.87 -12.57
N ARG A 271 -29.56 -17.44 -11.58
CA ARG A 271 -30.91 -16.99 -11.19
C ARG A 271 -30.97 -15.61 -10.56
N LEU A 272 -29.85 -15.10 -10.06
CA LEU A 272 -29.80 -13.76 -9.48
C LEU A 272 -29.86 -12.67 -10.54
N GLN A 273 -29.46 -12.97 -11.78
CA GLN A 273 -29.40 -11.95 -12.82
C GLN A 273 -30.78 -11.48 -13.23
N ASP A 274 -30.99 -10.16 -13.22
CA ASP A 274 -32.19 -9.56 -13.78
C ASP A 274 -32.14 -9.57 -15.32
N ALA A 275 -33.19 -10.07 -15.96
CA ALA A 275 -33.24 -10.17 -17.43
C ALA A 275 -33.42 -8.81 -18.14
N GLY A 276 -33.92 -7.80 -17.43
CA GLY A 276 -34.20 -6.46 -17.92
C GLY A 276 -32.95 -5.60 -18.01
N SER A 277 -32.27 -5.39 -16.88
CA SER A 277 -31.04 -4.61 -16.80
C SER A 277 -29.78 -5.45 -17.07
N GLY A 278 -29.85 -6.77 -16.87
CA GLY A 278 -28.69 -7.66 -16.90
C GLY A 278 -27.82 -7.57 -15.65
N LEU A 279 -28.17 -6.72 -14.69
CA LEU A 279 -27.43 -6.57 -13.43
C LEU A 279 -27.78 -7.67 -12.43
N VAL A 280 -26.93 -7.82 -11.43
CA VAL A 280 -27.14 -8.74 -10.32
C VAL A 280 -27.40 -7.91 -9.05
N PRO A 281 -28.54 -8.06 -8.38
CA PRO A 281 -28.76 -7.49 -7.06
C PRO A 281 -27.97 -8.24 -6.01
N ASP A 282 -27.67 -7.57 -4.90
CA ASP A 282 -27.19 -8.24 -3.71
C ASP A 282 -28.35 -8.85 -2.90
N LEU A 283 -28.07 -9.42 -1.74
CA LEU A 283 -29.03 -10.20 -0.96
C LEU A 283 -29.62 -9.46 0.22
N ALA A 284 -30.89 -9.75 0.52
CA ALA A 284 -31.56 -9.36 1.74
C ALA A 284 -31.10 -10.23 2.92
N ALA A 285 -31.52 -9.86 4.14
CA ALA A 285 -31.12 -10.56 5.37
C ALA A 285 -31.62 -12.01 5.45
N ASP A 286 -32.69 -12.34 4.72
CA ASP A 286 -33.25 -13.69 4.58
C ASP A 286 -32.64 -14.48 3.40
N GLY A 287 -31.67 -13.91 2.70
CA GLY A 287 -30.99 -14.52 1.56
C GLY A 287 -31.74 -14.40 0.22
N THR A 288 -32.88 -13.72 0.18
CA THR A 288 -33.58 -13.43 -1.08
C THR A 288 -32.88 -12.31 -1.87
N PRO A 289 -32.97 -12.28 -3.21
CA PRO A 289 -32.42 -11.18 -3.99
C PRO A 289 -33.12 -9.86 -3.68
N GLN A 290 -32.36 -8.79 -3.49
CA GLN A 290 -32.89 -7.44 -3.41
C GLN A 290 -33.46 -7.00 -4.77
N PRO A 291 -34.25 -5.90 -4.83
CA PRO A 291 -34.66 -5.32 -6.11
C PRO A 291 -33.44 -5.01 -6.99
N ALA A 292 -33.52 -5.45 -8.25
CA ALA A 292 -32.47 -5.22 -9.23
C ALA A 292 -32.19 -3.72 -9.44
N PRO A 293 -30.92 -3.29 -9.44
CA PRO A 293 -30.56 -1.93 -9.81
C PRO A 293 -30.99 -1.63 -11.26
N THR A 294 -31.34 -0.37 -11.52
CA THR A 294 -31.76 0.09 -12.85
C THR A 294 -30.58 0.45 -13.75
N ASP A 295 -29.44 0.80 -13.17
CA ASP A 295 -28.20 1.13 -13.87
C ASP A 295 -26.97 0.85 -12.97
N VAL A 296 -25.78 0.84 -13.57
CA VAL A 296 -24.51 0.56 -12.87
C VAL A 296 -24.10 1.64 -11.86
N VAL A 297 -24.72 2.82 -11.91
CA VAL A 297 -24.50 3.92 -10.95
C VAL A 297 -25.33 3.71 -9.69
N ALA A 298 -26.55 3.21 -9.84
CA ALA A 298 -27.48 2.89 -8.76
C ALA A 298 -27.09 1.63 -7.96
N GLY A 299 -26.27 0.74 -8.54
CA GLY A 299 -25.72 -0.43 -7.86
C GLY A 299 -25.44 -1.60 -8.82
N GLY A 300 -25.03 -2.75 -8.29
CA GLY A 300 -24.88 -3.99 -9.07
C GLY A 300 -23.54 -4.13 -9.81
N SER A 301 -22.67 -3.11 -9.79
CA SER A 301 -21.40 -3.11 -10.52
C SER A 301 -20.36 -4.07 -9.93
N TYR A 302 -20.36 -4.27 -8.61
CA TYR A 302 -19.48 -5.26 -7.99
C TYR A 302 -20.07 -6.68 -8.08
N GLU A 303 -21.39 -6.79 -8.06
CA GLU A 303 -22.09 -8.08 -8.14
C GLU A 303 -21.94 -8.72 -9.52
N ILE A 304 -22.05 -7.95 -10.62
CA ILE A 304 -21.74 -8.48 -11.97
C ILE A 304 -20.28 -8.90 -12.12
N LEU A 305 -19.38 -8.28 -11.35
CA LEU A 305 -17.97 -8.62 -11.32
C LEU A 305 -17.75 -9.95 -10.60
N CYS A 306 -18.13 -10.08 -9.33
CA CYS A 306 -17.88 -11.32 -8.60
C CYS A 306 -18.69 -12.51 -9.14
N VAL A 307 -19.96 -12.31 -9.50
CA VAL A 307 -20.79 -13.38 -10.07
C VAL A 307 -20.31 -13.79 -11.46
N GLY A 308 -19.97 -12.83 -12.32
CA GLY A 308 -19.49 -13.13 -13.67
C GLY A 308 -18.20 -13.95 -13.65
N TYR A 309 -17.25 -13.56 -12.79
CA TYR A 309 -16.01 -14.30 -12.62
C TYR A 309 -16.21 -15.66 -11.96
N ALA A 310 -17.11 -15.80 -10.98
CA ALA A 310 -17.45 -17.10 -10.40
C ALA A 310 -18.09 -18.04 -11.43
N LEU A 311 -18.99 -17.53 -12.29
CA LEU A 311 -19.54 -18.30 -13.43
C LEU A 311 -18.44 -18.72 -14.40
N ASP A 312 -17.51 -17.82 -14.77
CA ASP A 312 -16.39 -18.13 -15.67
C ASP A 312 -15.45 -19.21 -15.08
N VAL A 313 -15.21 -19.17 -13.76
CA VAL A 313 -14.47 -20.21 -13.03
C VAL A 313 -15.16 -21.57 -13.15
N LEU A 314 -16.49 -21.59 -13.04
CA LEU A 314 -17.33 -22.79 -13.19
C LEU A 314 -17.54 -23.21 -14.66
N GLY A 315 -17.01 -22.46 -15.63
CA GLY A 315 -17.18 -22.74 -17.07
C GLY A 315 -18.56 -22.37 -17.61
N ALA A 316 -19.28 -21.48 -16.93
CA ALA A 316 -20.58 -20.95 -17.31
C ALA A 316 -20.48 -19.47 -17.73
N ALA A 317 -21.60 -18.92 -18.19
CA ALA A 317 -21.74 -17.52 -18.55
C ALA A 317 -23.07 -16.98 -18.01
N PHE A 318 -23.20 -15.65 -17.97
CA PHE A 318 -24.48 -15.02 -17.66
C PHE A 318 -25.58 -15.46 -18.62
N PRO A 319 -26.82 -15.66 -18.15
CA PRO A 319 -27.96 -16.00 -19.02
C PRO A 319 -28.44 -14.83 -19.90
N HIS A 320 -28.15 -13.58 -19.50
CA HIS A 320 -28.59 -12.39 -20.21
C HIS A 320 -27.44 -11.37 -20.41
N PRO A 321 -27.47 -10.55 -21.48
CA PRO A 321 -26.57 -9.41 -21.64
C PRO A 321 -26.75 -8.35 -20.54
N ILE A 322 -25.68 -7.62 -20.21
CA ILE A 322 -25.62 -6.52 -19.25
C ILE A 322 -26.11 -5.20 -19.91
N LYS A 323 -27.40 -5.17 -20.24
CA LYS A 323 -28.06 -4.07 -20.96
C LYS A 323 -27.95 -2.71 -20.28
N ALA A 324 -27.76 -2.68 -18.96
CA ALA A 324 -27.53 -1.45 -18.19
C ALA A 324 -26.34 -0.62 -18.68
N VAL A 325 -25.35 -1.25 -19.34
CA VAL A 325 -24.20 -0.56 -19.93
C VAL A 325 -24.28 -0.56 -21.44
N SER A 326 -24.55 -1.71 -22.08
CA SER A 326 -24.62 -1.79 -23.55
C SER A 326 -25.75 -0.96 -24.15
N GLY A 327 -26.79 -0.63 -23.38
CA GLY A 327 -27.87 0.27 -23.80
C GLY A 327 -27.53 1.76 -23.77
N LEU A 328 -26.33 2.16 -23.31
CA LEU A 328 -25.93 3.56 -23.27
C LEU A 328 -25.53 4.08 -24.65
N ALA A 329 -25.88 5.33 -24.95
CA ALA A 329 -25.29 6.04 -26.09
C ALA A 329 -23.84 6.47 -25.77
N PRO A 330 -22.91 6.42 -26.75
CA PRO A 330 -21.50 6.81 -26.53
C PRO A 330 -21.31 8.22 -25.96
N ASP A 331 -22.11 9.20 -26.41
CA ASP A 331 -22.07 10.57 -25.89
C ASP A 331 -22.48 10.63 -24.41
N ARG A 332 -23.45 9.79 -24.02
CA ARG A 332 -23.90 9.70 -22.63
C ARG A 332 -22.82 9.07 -21.76
N LEU A 333 -22.17 8.02 -22.26
CA LEU A 333 -21.06 7.39 -21.56
C LEU A 333 -19.90 8.38 -21.38
N THR A 334 -19.51 9.10 -22.43
CA THR A 334 -18.46 10.14 -22.36
C THR A 334 -18.79 11.20 -21.30
N ALA A 335 -20.02 11.72 -21.30
CA ALA A 335 -20.45 12.68 -20.29
C ALA A 335 -20.44 12.11 -18.85
N MET A 336 -20.68 10.81 -18.69
CA MET A 336 -20.54 10.14 -17.39
C MET A 336 -19.08 10.05 -16.95
N LEU A 337 -18.16 9.72 -17.87
CA LEU A 337 -16.72 9.64 -17.61
C LEU A 337 -16.14 11.01 -17.22
N ASP A 338 -16.53 12.07 -17.94
CA ASP A 338 -16.13 13.45 -17.64
C ASP A 338 -16.65 13.94 -16.27
N GLY A 339 -17.77 13.39 -15.81
CA GLY A 339 -18.37 13.71 -14.52
C GLY A 339 -17.77 12.97 -13.31
N LEU A 340 -16.81 12.06 -13.52
CA LEU A 340 -16.18 11.30 -12.44
C LEU A 340 -15.26 12.17 -11.60
N ASP A 341 -15.35 12.03 -10.28
CA ASP A 341 -14.57 12.79 -9.31
C ASP A 341 -13.18 12.15 -9.08
N TRP A 342 -12.27 12.41 -10.01
CA TRP A 342 -10.89 11.92 -9.93
C TRP A 342 -10.00 12.71 -8.95
N ALA A 343 -10.44 13.88 -8.48
CA ALA A 343 -9.68 14.70 -7.54
C ALA A 343 -9.94 14.31 -6.08
N GLY A 344 -11.23 14.13 -5.71
CA GLY A 344 -11.65 13.80 -4.35
C GLY A 344 -11.93 12.32 -4.11
N ARG A 345 -12.33 11.57 -5.15
CA ARG A 345 -12.78 10.18 -5.04
C ARG A 345 -12.24 9.28 -6.15
N ALA A 346 -10.93 9.37 -6.43
CA ALA A 346 -10.28 8.57 -7.47
C ALA A 346 -10.55 7.05 -7.34
N TRP A 347 -10.63 6.52 -6.11
CA TRP A 347 -11.02 5.11 -5.91
C TRP A 347 -12.44 4.81 -6.41
N GLY A 348 -13.41 5.67 -6.08
CA GLY A 348 -14.80 5.51 -6.50
C GLY A 348 -14.95 5.64 -8.03
N SER A 349 -14.23 6.60 -8.62
CA SER A 349 -14.16 6.78 -10.08
C SER A 349 -13.58 5.55 -10.76
N GLY A 350 -12.46 5.01 -10.25
CA GLY A 350 -11.90 3.76 -10.75
C GLY A 350 -12.85 2.57 -10.60
N SER A 351 -13.58 2.48 -9.49
CA SER A 351 -14.61 1.44 -9.30
C SER A 351 -15.76 1.54 -10.30
N MET A 352 -16.12 2.74 -10.77
CA MET A 352 -17.12 2.90 -11.82
C MET A 352 -16.60 2.37 -13.16
N ILE A 353 -15.38 2.75 -13.54
CA ILE A 353 -14.72 2.27 -14.77
C ILE A 353 -14.65 0.75 -14.78
N ASP A 354 -14.28 0.17 -13.64
CA ASP A 354 -14.18 -1.25 -13.43
C ASP A 354 -15.52 -1.98 -13.66
N GLY A 355 -16.62 -1.44 -13.12
CA GLY A 355 -17.97 -1.95 -13.35
C GLY A 355 -18.40 -1.85 -14.83
N ILE A 356 -18.17 -0.71 -15.47
CA ILE A 356 -18.49 -0.50 -16.89
C ILE A 356 -17.71 -1.49 -17.76
N GLY A 357 -16.39 -1.55 -17.59
CA GLY A 357 -15.56 -2.44 -18.39
C GLY A 357 -15.85 -3.92 -18.14
N THR A 358 -16.20 -4.30 -16.91
CA THR A 358 -16.66 -5.66 -16.58
C THR A 358 -17.97 -6.01 -17.29
N ALA A 359 -18.95 -5.09 -17.30
CA ALA A 359 -20.19 -5.30 -18.04
C ALA A 359 -19.92 -5.53 -19.54
N LEU A 360 -19.07 -4.71 -20.14
CA LEU A 360 -18.68 -4.83 -21.55
C LEU A 360 -17.92 -6.13 -21.85
N LEU A 361 -17.05 -6.59 -20.94
CA LEU A 361 -16.40 -7.89 -21.05
C LEU A 361 -17.43 -9.02 -21.19
N TRP A 362 -18.45 -9.03 -20.32
CA TRP A 362 -19.46 -10.08 -20.35
C TRP A 362 -20.33 -10.01 -21.59
N ASP A 363 -20.71 -8.81 -22.04
CA ASP A 363 -21.45 -8.62 -23.30
C ASP A 363 -20.64 -9.08 -24.52
N LEU A 364 -19.35 -8.74 -24.61
CA LEU A 364 -18.47 -9.20 -25.70
C LEU A 364 -18.33 -10.72 -25.75
N ARG A 365 -18.56 -11.43 -24.63
CA ARG A 365 -18.53 -12.89 -24.54
C ARG A 365 -19.91 -13.53 -24.71
N HIS A 366 -20.99 -12.76 -24.63
CA HIS A 366 -22.35 -13.28 -24.61
C HIS A 366 -22.91 -13.36 -26.05
N PRO A 367 -23.44 -14.53 -26.50
CA PRO A 367 -23.87 -14.72 -27.88
C PRO A 367 -25.10 -13.90 -28.28
N GLY A 368 -25.93 -13.50 -27.32
CA GLY A 368 -27.12 -12.68 -27.54
C GLY A 368 -26.92 -11.17 -27.31
N ALA A 369 -25.68 -10.71 -27.13
CA ALA A 369 -25.38 -9.28 -26.95
C ALA A 369 -25.07 -8.61 -28.30
N ASP A 370 -25.23 -7.29 -28.36
CA ASP A 370 -24.79 -6.48 -29.49
C ASP A 370 -23.28 -6.21 -29.37
N HIS A 371 -22.47 -7.02 -30.08
CA HIS A 371 -21.00 -6.94 -30.01
C HIS A 371 -20.44 -5.65 -30.60
N ASP A 372 -21.07 -5.09 -31.63
CA ASP A 372 -20.60 -3.84 -32.24
C ASP A 372 -20.80 -2.67 -31.28
N GLN A 373 -21.95 -2.63 -30.61
CA GLN A 373 -22.23 -1.65 -29.56
C GLN A 373 -21.28 -1.82 -28.37
N ALA A 374 -21.04 -3.05 -27.91
CA ALA A 374 -20.12 -3.31 -26.81
C ALA A 374 -18.67 -2.91 -27.15
N LYS A 375 -18.21 -3.19 -28.37
CA LYS A 375 -16.90 -2.74 -28.88
C LYS A 375 -16.81 -1.21 -28.91
N LEU A 376 -17.82 -0.53 -29.45
CA LEU A 376 -17.88 0.93 -29.53
C LEU A 376 -17.79 1.60 -28.15
N LEU A 377 -18.53 1.07 -27.16
CA LEU A 377 -18.49 1.60 -25.80
C LEU A 377 -17.15 1.29 -25.11
N LEU A 378 -16.57 0.12 -25.36
CA LEU A 378 -15.24 -0.22 -24.85
C LEU A 378 -14.16 0.72 -25.39
N ASP A 379 -14.17 0.98 -26.70
CA ASP A 379 -13.28 1.94 -27.36
C ASP A 379 -13.48 3.35 -26.79
N THR A 380 -14.71 3.73 -26.48
CA THR A 380 -15.03 5.01 -25.83
C THR A 380 -14.36 5.12 -24.45
N VAL A 381 -14.49 4.08 -23.60
CA VAL A 381 -13.86 4.06 -22.26
C VAL A 381 -12.35 4.06 -22.36
N ILE A 382 -11.75 3.18 -23.17
CA ILE A 382 -10.30 3.08 -23.32
C ILE A 382 -9.74 4.38 -23.89
N GLY A 383 -10.37 4.94 -24.93
CA GLY A 383 -9.98 6.20 -25.54
C GLY A 383 -9.99 7.34 -24.53
N TRP A 384 -11.04 7.44 -23.72
CA TRP A 384 -11.11 8.41 -22.63
C TRP A 384 -9.99 8.21 -21.60
N MET A 385 -9.76 6.96 -21.18
CA MET A 385 -8.74 6.61 -20.19
C MET A 385 -7.32 6.93 -20.68
N VAL A 386 -7.00 6.61 -21.93
CA VAL A 386 -5.71 6.93 -22.54
C VAL A 386 -5.53 8.44 -22.66
N HIS A 387 -6.56 9.18 -23.08
CA HIS A 387 -6.50 10.63 -23.23
C HIS A 387 -6.29 11.36 -21.89
N ASN A 388 -6.91 10.88 -20.82
CA ASN A 388 -6.92 11.51 -19.50
C ASN A 388 -5.89 10.94 -18.52
N ALA A 389 -5.03 10.01 -18.95
CA ALA A 389 -3.95 9.50 -18.10
C ALA A 389 -2.92 10.60 -17.83
N ASP A 390 -2.59 10.84 -16.56
CA ASP A 390 -1.59 11.83 -16.17
C ASP A 390 -0.18 11.31 -16.50
N PRO A 391 0.58 11.98 -17.40
CA PRO A 391 1.93 11.54 -17.77
C PRO A 391 2.96 11.70 -16.64
N ALA A 392 2.67 12.46 -15.58
CA ALA A 392 3.57 12.61 -14.43
C ALA A 392 3.50 11.39 -13.50
N THR A 393 2.29 10.88 -13.25
CA THR A 393 2.05 9.76 -12.32
C THR A 393 1.81 8.43 -13.03
N GLY A 394 1.39 8.46 -14.30
CA GLY A 394 0.88 7.31 -15.03
C GLY A 394 -0.52 6.87 -14.61
N MET A 395 -1.20 7.65 -13.77
CA MET A 395 -2.45 7.30 -13.10
C MET A 395 -3.59 8.23 -13.54
N TRP A 396 -4.78 8.01 -12.95
CA TRP A 396 -5.91 8.93 -13.05
C TRP A 396 -6.19 9.56 -11.68
N GLY A 397 -6.41 10.87 -11.68
CA GLY A 397 -6.73 11.64 -10.48
C GLY A 397 -5.55 12.32 -9.82
N ARG A 398 -5.81 12.98 -8.68
CA ARG A 398 -4.84 13.80 -7.95
C ARG A 398 -4.77 13.38 -6.49
N ALA A 399 -3.58 13.47 -5.90
CA ALA A 399 -3.32 13.13 -4.51
C ALA A 399 -3.79 14.22 -3.52
N GLU A 400 -4.94 14.85 -3.77
CA GLU A 400 -5.48 15.95 -2.96
C GLU A 400 -6.11 15.42 -1.66
N THR A 401 -6.81 14.28 -1.72
CA THR A 401 -7.49 13.64 -0.59
C THR A 401 -6.88 12.29 -0.26
N ALA A 402 -6.41 12.10 0.99
CA ALA A 402 -5.73 10.88 1.46
C ALA A 402 -4.44 10.50 0.68
N GLY A 403 -3.79 11.48 0.05
CA GLY A 403 -2.52 11.30 -0.64
C GLY A 403 -2.60 10.31 -1.82
N LEU A 404 -1.56 9.50 -2.00
CA LEU A 404 -1.49 8.53 -3.11
C LEU A 404 -2.45 7.35 -2.97
N LEU A 405 -3.04 7.11 -1.79
CA LEU A 405 -3.92 5.96 -1.54
C LEU A 405 -5.11 5.95 -2.50
N GLN A 406 -5.81 7.06 -2.66
CA GLN A 406 -6.97 7.13 -3.55
C GLN A 406 -6.59 6.91 -5.02
N VAL A 407 -5.45 7.47 -5.45
CA VAL A 407 -4.98 7.42 -6.83
C VAL A 407 -4.52 6.01 -7.20
N VAL A 408 -3.72 5.36 -6.36
CA VAL A 408 -3.21 4.01 -6.61
C VAL A 408 -4.35 2.98 -6.56
N ASN A 409 -5.22 3.05 -5.56
CA ASN A 409 -6.36 2.15 -5.46
C ASN A 409 -7.36 2.36 -6.61
N GLY A 410 -7.58 3.61 -7.03
CA GLY A 410 -8.38 3.95 -8.21
C GLY A 410 -7.78 3.41 -9.50
N PHE A 411 -6.46 3.53 -9.68
CA PHE A 411 -5.75 2.96 -10.82
C PHE A 411 -5.92 1.45 -10.89
N TYR A 412 -5.76 0.74 -9.77
CA TYR A 412 -5.97 -0.70 -9.74
C TYR A 412 -7.36 -1.08 -10.27
N ARG A 413 -8.43 -0.47 -9.73
CA ARG A 413 -9.81 -0.73 -10.17
C ARG A 413 -9.98 -0.44 -11.65
N ALA A 414 -9.57 0.74 -12.09
CA ALA A 414 -9.78 1.19 -13.46
C ALA A 414 -8.98 0.35 -14.47
N SER A 415 -7.71 0.08 -14.18
CA SER A 415 -6.83 -0.71 -15.05
C SER A 415 -7.24 -2.18 -15.11
N ARG A 416 -7.71 -2.76 -14.00
CA ARG A 416 -8.21 -4.13 -13.96
C ARG A 416 -9.40 -4.31 -14.90
N GLY A 417 -10.44 -3.50 -14.73
CA GLY A 417 -11.65 -3.58 -15.56
C GLY A 417 -11.50 -3.03 -16.98
N THR A 418 -10.31 -2.58 -17.39
CA THR A 418 -10.05 -2.15 -18.77
C THR A 418 -8.79 -2.82 -19.30
N PHE A 419 -7.63 -2.20 -19.11
CA PHE A 419 -6.38 -2.63 -19.71
C PHE A 419 -6.01 -4.09 -19.41
N ALA A 420 -6.01 -4.50 -18.14
CA ALA A 420 -5.57 -5.82 -17.74
C ALA A 420 -6.51 -6.92 -18.27
N GLN A 421 -7.82 -6.79 -18.06
CA GLN A 421 -8.77 -7.82 -18.50
C GLN A 421 -8.85 -7.98 -20.03
N PHE A 422 -8.51 -6.94 -20.79
CA PHE A 422 -8.48 -6.95 -22.26
C PHE A 422 -7.09 -7.20 -22.87
N GLY A 423 -6.05 -7.33 -22.04
CA GLY A 423 -4.68 -7.56 -22.48
C GLY A 423 -4.02 -6.37 -23.18
N LEU A 424 -4.42 -5.16 -22.81
CA LEU A 424 -3.89 -3.92 -23.35
C LEU A 424 -2.76 -3.36 -22.45
N PRO A 425 -1.74 -2.72 -23.04
CA PRO A 425 -0.71 -2.03 -22.27
C PRO A 425 -1.28 -0.76 -21.62
N VAL A 426 -0.70 -0.35 -20.49
CA VAL A 426 -1.06 0.94 -19.87
C VAL A 426 -0.21 2.05 -20.50
N PRO A 427 -0.68 3.32 -20.54
CA PRO A 427 0.00 4.37 -21.31
C PRO A 427 1.42 4.72 -20.82
N TYR A 428 1.64 4.70 -19.51
CA TYR A 428 2.89 5.17 -18.89
C TYR A 428 3.41 4.17 -17.83
N PRO A 429 3.84 2.95 -18.22
CA PRO A 429 4.17 1.88 -17.27
C PRO A 429 5.31 2.25 -16.32
N GLU A 430 6.32 3.00 -16.78
CA GLU A 430 7.44 3.45 -15.93
C GLU A 430 6.98 4.42 -14.84
N ARG A 431 6.02 5.30 -15.16
CA ARG A 431 5.44 6.25 -14.21
C ARG A 431 4.52 5.56 -13.21
N VAL A 432 3.76 4.56 -13.66
CA VAL A 432 2.99 3.68 -12.78
C VAL A 432 3.92 3.03 -11.74
N ILE A 433 5.06 2.46 -12.17
CA ILE A 433 6.06 1.88 -11.28
C ILE A 433 6.59 2.92 -10.30
N ASP A 434 6.98 4.11 -10.76
CA ASP A 434 7.51 5.17 -9.90
C ASP A 434 6.51 5.58 -8.81
N THR A 435 5.26 5.82 -9.19
CA THR A 435 4.19 6.24 -8.28
C THR A 435 3.86 5.16 -7.26
N VAL A 436 3.78 3.89 -7.69
CA VAL A 436 3.48 2.78 -6.78
C VAL A 436 4.63 2.51 -5.81
N LEU A 437 5.89 2.59 -6.28
CA LEU A 437 7.07 2.47 -5.41
C LEU A 437 7.21 3.65 -4.44
N GLN A 438 6.72 4.83 -4.79
CA GLN A 438 6.59 5.93 -3.82
C GLN A 438 5.51 5.62 -2.79
N HIS A 439 4.35 5.14 -3.22
CA HIS A 439 3.21 4.85 -2.34
C HIS A 439 3.52 3.75 -1.31
N VAL A 440 4.20 2.68 -1.72
CA VAL A 440 4.51 1.54 -0.82
C VAL A 440 5.46 1.91 0.32
N ARG A 441 6.14 3.06 0.23
CA ARG A 441 7.00 3.59 1.31
C ARG A 441 6.20 4.14 2.49
N ASP A 442 4.89 4.37 2.34
CA ASP A 442 4.04 4.82 3.44
C ASP A 442 3.87 3.73 4.51
N ARG A 443 4.65 3.84 5.59
CA ARG A 443 4.63 2.88 6.70
C ARG A 443 3.33 2.90 7.50
N SER A 444 2.51 3.95 7.38
CA SER A 444 1.18 3.94 8.00
C SER A 444 0.23 2.93 7.34
N LEU A 445 0.51 2.57 6.09
CA LEU A 445 -0.28 1.64 5.28
C LEU A 445 0.40 0.28 5.05
N PHE A 446 1.73 0.27 4.84
CA PHE A 446 2.48 -0.91 4.39
C PHE A 446 3.44 -1.49 5.43
N ALA A 447 3.46 -0.97 6.66
CA ALA A 447 4.12 -1.71 7.75
C ALA A 447 3.44 -3.08 7.94
N PRO A 448 4.19 -4.16 8.27
CA PRO A 448 3.62 -5.51 8.38
C PRO A 448 2.40 -5.64 9.31
N VAL A 449 2.26 -4.74 10.29
CA VAL A 449 1.12 -4.69 11.24
C VAL A 449 -0.07 -3.84 10.76
N ARG A 450 0.10 -3.09 9.66
CA ARG A 450 -0.91 -2.19 9.07
C ARG A 450 -1.46 -2.67 7.72
N GLN A 451 -0.80 -3.66 7.12
CA GLN A 451 -1.19 -4.20 5.82
C GLN A 451 -2.60 -4.80 5.86
N ASN A 452 -3.40 -4.44 4.85
CA ASN A 452 -4.65 -5.10 4.52
C ASN A 452 -4.62 -5.55 3.06
N ALA A 453 -5.46 -6.52 2.73
CA ALA A 453 -5.51 -7.15 1.42
C ALA A 453 -5.73 -6.14 0.28
N CYS A 454 -6.61 -5.16 0.47
CA CYS A 454 -6.90 -4.15 -0.55
C CYS A 454 -5.66 -3.31 -0.88
N ASN A 455 -5.02 -2.72 0.13
CA ASN A 455 -3.85 -1.87 -0.10
C ASN A 455 -2.69 -2.65 -0.73
N VAL A 456 -2.46 -3.90 -0.30
CA VAL A 456 -1.37 -4.71 -0.85
C VAL A 456 -1.67 -5.17 -2.28
N LEU A 457 -2.92 -5.54 -2.57
CA LEU A 457 -3.35 -5.89 -3.93
C LEU A 457 -3.25 -4.70 -4.89
N ASP A 458 -3.65 -3.52 -4.42
CA ASP A 458 -3.62 -2.27 -5.18
C ASP A 458 -2.18 -1.78 -5.45
N VAL A 459 -1.18 -2.40 -4.82
CA VAL A 459 0.25 -2.25 -5.17
C VAL A 459 0.74 -3.42 -6.03
N ALA A 460 0.44 -4.65 -5.62
CA ALA A 460 0.92 -5.87 -6.28
C ALA A 460 0.46 -5.95 -7.75
N HIS A 461 -0.82 -5.69 -8.02
CA HIS A 461 -1.37 -5.78 -9.36
C HIS A 461 -0.84 -4.68 -10.28
N PRO A 462 -0.84 -3.38 -9.93
CA PRO A 462 -0.23 -2.34 -10.78
C PRO A 462 1.25 -2.56 -11.08
N LEU A 463 2.04 -2.99 -10.09
CA LEU A 463 3.44 -3.36 -10.33
C LEU A 463 3.53 -4.54 -11.30
N TRP A 464 2.73 -5.58 -11.10
CA TRP A 464 2.67 -6.75 -11.97
C TRP A 464 2.30 -6.38 -13.40
N LEU A 465 1.28 -5.55 -13.59
CA LEU A 465 0.82 -5.12 -14.91
C LEU A 465 1.86 -4.26 -15.65
N ALA A 466 2.49 -3.30 -14.95
CA ALA A 466 3.43 -2.37 -15.55
C ALA A 466 4.83 -2.98 -15.78
N ALA A 467 5.33 -3.79 -14.84
CA ALA A 467 6.66 -4.41 -14.95
C ALA A 467 6.78 -5.43 -16.09
N ARG A 468 5.66 -5.86 -16.67
CA ARG A 468 5.65 -6.71 -17.87
C ARG A 468 5.88 -5.94 -19.17
N GLN A 469 5.83 -4.61 -19.11
CA GLN A 469 5.95 -3.72 -20.27
C GLN A 469 7.32 -3.01 -20.31
N THR A 470 8.08 -3.03 -19.22
CA THR A 470 9.37 -2.32 -19.08
C THR A 470 10.25 -3.00 -18.02
N SER A 471 11.58 -2.84 -18.10
CA SER A 471 12.54 -3.25 -17.07
C SER A 471 12.83 -2.17 -16.03
N HIS A 472 12.15 -1.02 -16.08
CA HIS A 472 12.37 0.10 -15.18
C HIS A 472 12.25 -0.31 -13.71
N ARG A 473 13.32 -0.08 -12.93
CA ARG A 473 13.40 -0.39 -11.48
C ARG A 473 13.05 -1.83 -11.11
N SER A 474 13.28 -2.80 -12.00
CA SER A 474 12.94 -4.22 -11.82
C SER A 474 13.47 -4.80 -10.50
N ASP A 475 14.68 -4.45 -10.10
CA ASP A 475 15.30 -4.93 -8.86
C ASP A 475 14.54 -4.45 -7.61
N GLU A 476 14.06 -3.20 -7.63
CA GLU A 476 13.29 -2.61 -6.54
C GLU A 476 11.87 -3.19 -6.50
N VAL A 477 11.22 -3.35 -7.65
CA VAL A 477 9.92 -4.03 -7.77
C VAL A 477 9.99 -5.44 -7.19
N ALA A 478 10.98 -6.24 -7.63
CA ALA A 478 11.18 -7.59 -7.10
C ALA A 478 11.52 -7.58 -5.60
N SER A 479 12.22 -6.54 -5.11
CA SER A 479 12.51 -6.42 -3.68
C SER A 479 11.24 -6.15 -2.85
N VAL A 480 10.41 -5.21 -3.29
CA VAL A 480 9.12 -4.92 -2.65
C VAL A 480 8.22 -6.15 -2.69
N ALA A 481 8.15 -6.84 -3.82
CA ALA A 481 7.35 -8.04 -3.98
C ALA A 481 7.75 -9.15 -2.99
N ARG A 482 9.05 -9.41 -2.83
CA ARG A 482 9.57 -10.39 -1.86
C ARG A 482 9.25 -10.00 -0.42
N THR A 483 9.34 -8.72 -0.06
CA THR A 483 8.99 -8.24 1.28
C THR A 483 7.51 -8.47 1.58
N LEU A 484 6.63 -7.99 0.70
CA LEU A 484 5.18 -8.15 0.87
C LEU A 484 4.76 -9.63 0.85
N LEU A 485 5.44 -10.47 0.05
CA LEU A 485 5.20 -11.91 0.01
C LEU A 485 5.53 -12.55 1.35
N GLY A 486 6.73 -12.26 1.90
CA GLY A 486 7.13 -12.76 3.21
C GLY A 486 6.16 -12.35 4.33
N ASP A 487 5.71 -11.10 4.33
CA ASP A 487 4.72 -10.60 5.28
C ASP A 487 3.38 -11.35 5.14
N ALA A 488 2.90 -11.58 3.92
CA ALA A 488 1.64 -12.24 3.64
C ALA A 488 1.62 -13.71 4.10
N LEU A 489 2.68 -14.47 3.83
CA LEU A 489 2.77 -15.90 4.20
C LEU A 489 2.62 -16.12 5.72
N GLY A 490 3.06 -15.15 6.54
CA GLY A 490 2.96 -15.20 8.00
C GLY A 490 1.58 -14.90 8.57
N ASN A 491 0.60 -14.49 7.75
CA ASN A 491 -0.72 -14.05 8.22
C ASN A 491 -1.81 -15.12 8.09
N TRP A 492 -1.48 -16.33 7.63
CA TRP A 492 -2.42 -17.45 7.54
C TRP A 492 -2.78 -17.97 8.93
N VAL A 493 -4.07 -18.13 9.19
CA VAL A 493 -4.61 -18.72 10.41
C VAL A 493 -5.07 -20.15 10.10
N ASP A 494 -4.56 -21.13 10.85
CA ASP A 494 -4.89 -22.54 10.67
C ASP A 494 -6.40 -22.76 10.64
N ASP A 495 -6.84 -23.52 9.63
CA ASP A 495 -8.23 -23.94 9.39
C ASP A 495 -9.24 -22.79 9.22
N GLN A 496 -8.79 -21.54 9.20
CA GLN A 496 -9.62 -20.33 9.08
C GLN A 496 -9.21 -19.45 7.88
N GLY A 497 -8.00 -19.59 7.34
CA GLY A 497 -7.54 -18.81 6.20
C GLY A 497 -6.99 -17.44 6.59
N PHE A 498 -7.29 -16.41 5.79
CA PHE A 498 -6.78 -15.05 6.03
C PHE A 498 -7.85 -14.08 6.51
N ALA A 499 -7.43 -13.20 7.42
CA ALA A 499 -8.14 -11.96 7.69
C ALA A 499 -7.86 -10.91 6.62
N PHE A 500 -8.82 -10.01 6.38
CA PHE A 500 -8.64 -8.91 5.43
C PHE A 500 -7.53 -7.94 5.86
N LEU A 501 -7.44 -7.64 7.17
CA LEU A 501 -6.38 -6.89 7.83
C LEU A 501 -5.51 -7.88 8.61
N ALA A 502 -4.18 -7.75 8.52
CA ALA A 502 -3.27 -8.63 9.25
C ALA A 502 -3.62 -8.71 10.76
N ALA A 503 -3.91 -9.92 11.25
CA ALA A 503 -4.40 -10.13 12.62
C ALA A 503 -3.27 -9.92 13.64
N ARG A 504 -3.49 -9.02 14.61
CA ARG A 504 -2.55 -8.69 15.67
C ARG A 504 -3.28 -8.40 17.00
N PRO A 505 -2.62 -8.53 18.16
CA PRO A 505 -3.25 -8.21 19.44
C PRO A 505 -3.81 -6.79 19.50
N GLU A 506 -3.13 -5.81 18.91
CA GLU A 506 -3.55 -4.40 18.91
C GLU A 506 -4.82 -4.10 18.09
N ASN A 507 -5.19 -4.98 17.16
CA ASN A 507 -6.40 -4.85 16.34
C ASN A 507 -7.40 -5.98 16.58
N ALA A 508 -7.17 -6.79 17.62
CA ALA A 508 -8.06 -7.87 18.04
C ALA A 508 -9.44 -7.30 18.37
N GLY A 509 -10.45 -7.71 17.60
CA GLY A 509 -11.83 -7.24 17.73
C GLY A 509 -12.34 -6.38 16.58
N LEU A 510 -11.48 -5.94 15.65
CA LEU A 510 -11.96 -5.35 14.39
C LEU A 510 -12.52 -6.47 13.48
N PRO A 511 -13.72 -6.32 12.86
CA PRO A 511 -14.25 -7.31 11.94
C PRO A 511 -13.29 -7.66 10.79
N LYS A 512 -12.50 -6.67 10.32
CA LYS A 512 -11.49 -6.86 9.28
C LYS A 512 -10.28 -7.69 9.71
N ALA A 513 -10.01 -7.81 11.01
CA ALA A 513 -8.93 -8.62 11.56
C ALA A 513 -9.37 -10.07 11.86
N VAL A 514 -10.65 -10.40 11.62
CA VAL A 514 -11.17 -11.76 11.72
C VAL A 514 -10.99 -12.46 10.36
N PRO A 515 -10.46 -13.70 10.33
CA PRO A 515 -10.40 -14.49 9.11
C PRO A 515 -11.77 -14.64 8.43
N GLY A 516 -11.78 -14.59 7.10
CA GLY A 516 -12.99 -14.68 6.28
C GLY A 516 -12.68 -15.05 4.84
N LEU A 517 -13.73 -15.31 4.06
CA LEU A 517 -13.62 -15.67 2.64
C LEU A 517 -13.02 -14.53 1.82
N GLN A 518 -13.49 -13.30 2.02
CA GLN A 518 -12.97 -12.12 1.32
C GLN A 518 -11.48 -11.90 1.59
N GLY A 519 -11.05 -12.05 2.85
CA GLY A 519 -9.63 -11.96 3.18
C GLY A 519 -8.83 -13.08 2.50
N THR A 520 -9.35 -14.30 2.56
CA THR A 520 -8.70 -15.51 2.01
C THR A 520 -8.54 -15.45 0.50
N GLU A 521 -9.61 -15.15 -0.25
CA GLU A 521 -9.58 -15.02 -1.70
C GLU A 521 -8.54 -13.97 -2.14
N MET A 522 -8.63 -12.76 -1.57
CA MET A 522 -7.75 -11.66 -1.94
C MET A 522 -6.29 -11.96 -1.63
N TRP A 523 -5.97 -12.48 -0.45
CA TRP A 523 -4.58 -12.78 -0.08
C TRP A 523 -3.98 -13.93 -0.91
N LEU A 524 -4.76 -14.94 -1.30
CA LEU A 524 -4.28 -15.98 -2.22
C LEU A 524 -3.95 -15.38 -3.60
N ALA A 525 -4.79 -14.47 -4.12
CA ALA A 525 -4.49 -13.76 -5.36
C ALA A 525 -3.24 -12.87 -5.26
N ILE A 526 -3.10 -12.13 -4.15
CA ILE A 526 -1.93 -11.30 -3.85
C ILE A 526 -0.65 -12.14 -3.80
N ILE A 527 -0.68 -13.29 -3.10
CA ILE A 527 0.47 -14.19 -2.98
C ILE A 527 0.92 -14.66 -4.35
N TRP A 528 -0.01 -14.99 -5.24
CA TRP A 528 0.33 -15.34 -6.61
C TRP A 528 1.03 -14.20 -7.36
N LEU A 529 0.47 -12.98 -7.32
CA LEU A 529 1.03 -11.81 -8.00
C LEU A 529 2.44 -11.46 -7.49
N LEU A 530 2.62 -11.48 -6.17
CA LEU A 530 3.91 -11.20 -5.53
C LEU A 530 4.93 -12.31 -5.80
N ALA A 531 4.50 -13.58 -5.85
CA ALA A 531 5.35 -14.69 -6.25
C ALA A 531 5.79 -14.56 -7.71
N ASP A 532 4.90 -14.19 -8.64
CA ASP A 532 5.25 -13.98 -10.04
C ASP A 532 6.23 -12.81 -10.24
N LEU A 533 5.99 -11.67 -9.58
CA LEU A 533 6.92 -10.54 -9.53
C LEU A 533 8.29 -10.90 -8.93
N SER A 534 8.34 -11.95 -8.11
CA SER A 534 9.56 -12.45 -7.48
C SER A 534 10.22 -13.59 -8.26
N GLY A 535 9.64 -14.06 -9.37
CA GLY A 535 10.12 -15.20 -10.15
C GLY A 535 9.86 -16.57 -9.48
N MET A 536 8.82 -16.68 -8.66
CA MET A 536 8.49 -17.85 -7.82
C MET A 536 7.07 -18.40 -8.08
N SER A 537 6.37 -17.94 -9.12
CA SER A 537 4.97 -18.33 -9.36
C SER A 537 4.76 -19.84 -9.59
N GLU A 538 5.76 -20.56 -10.08
CA GLU A 538 5.71 -22.02 -10.23
C GLU A 538 5.51 -22.75 -8.89
N ALA A 539 6.01 -22.20 -7.78
CA ALA A 539 5.86 -22.79 -6.45
C ALA A 539 4.46 -22.63 -5.83
N VAL A 540 3.63 -21.72 -6.38
CA VAL A 540 2.29 -21.43 -5.86
C VAL A 540 1.32 -22.58 -6.15
N GLY A 541 1.50 -23.29 -7.28
CA GLY A 541 0.72 -24.47 -7.62
C GLY A 541 -0.79 -24.23 -7.81
N TYR A 542 -1.23 -22.97 -7.86
CA TYR A 542 -2.54 -22.52 -8.32
C TYR A 542 -2.36 -21.21 -9.10
N ARG A 543 -3.39 -20.78 -9.81
CA ARG A 543 -3.40 -19.52 -10.56
C ARG A 543 -4.76 -18.85 -10.40
N PRO A 544 -4.82 -17.58 -9.97
CA PRO A 544 -6.09 -16.87 -9.83
C PRO A 544 -6.83 -16.80 -11.16
N ARG A 545 -8.15 -17.07 -11.13
CA ARG A 545 -9.00 -17.13 -12.33
C ARG A 545 -10.25 -16.27 -12.26
N GLY A 546 -10.64 -15.84 -11.05
CA GLY A 546 -11.80 -14.97 -10.89
C GLY A 546 -11.42 -13.50 -10.82
N VAL A 547 -11.94 -12.78 -9.82
CA VAL A 547 -11.95 -11.31 -9.77
C VAL A 547 -10.55 -10.69 -9.83
N HIS A 548 -9.54 -11.40 -9.34
CA HIS A 548 -8.14 -10.94 -9.25
C HIS A 548 -7.19 -11.69 -10.18
N ARG A 549 -7.73 -12.25 -11.29
CA ARG A 549 -6.92 -12.99 -12.27
C ARG A 549 -5.81 -12.13 -12.90
N PRO A 550 -4.64 -12.72 -13.18
CA PRO A 550 -3.55 -12.02 -13.86
C PRO A 550 -3.75 -11.95 -15.38
N GLU A 551 -4.24 -13.02 -16.01
CA GLU A 551 -4.38 -13.06 -17.47
C GLU A 551 -5.59 -12.27 -17.94
N PRO A 552 -5.54 -11.72 -19.16
CA PRO A 552 -6.72 -11.17 -19.82
C PRO A 552 -7.87 -12.18 -19.82
N ALA A 553 -9.05 -11.72 -19.43
CA ALA A 553 -10.28 -12.49 -19.54
C ALA A 553 -10.71 -12.63 -21.01
N LEU A 554 -10.38 -11.62 -21.82
CA LEU A 554 -10.61 -11.59 -23.26
C LEU A 554 -9.43 -10.88 -23.92
N ARG A 555 -8.97 -11.35 -25.08
CA ARG A 555 -7.99 -10.59 -25.86
C ARG A 555 -8.68 -10.04 -27.11
N LEU A 556 -8.62 -8.72 -27.29
CA LEU A 556 -9.34 -8.05 -28.37
C LEU A 556 -8.83 -8.44 -29.77
N ASP A 557 -7.55 -8.83 -29.89
CA ASP A 557 -6.95 -9.35 -31.13
C ASP A 557 -7.52 -10.71 -31.57
N ARG A 558 -8.35 -11.36 -30.73
CA ARG A 558 -8.98 -12.65 -30.99
C ARG A 558 -10.49 -12.57 -31.18
N ILE A 559 -11.05 -11.36 -31.22
CA ILE A 559 -12.46 -11.15 -31.52
C ILE A 559 -12.57 -10.84 -33.02
N PRO A 560 -13.37 -11.61 -33.79
CA PRO A 560 -13.54 -11.39 -35.22
C PRO A 560 -14.16 -10.03 -35.56
#